data_AF-D6CMM9-F1
#
_entry.id   AF-D6CMM9-F1
#
_cell.length_a   1.000
_cell.length_b   1.000
_cell.length_c   1.000
_cell.angle_alpha   90.00
_cell.angle_beta   90.00
_cell.angle_gamma   90.00
#
_symmetry.space_group_name_H-M   'P 1'
#
loop_
_entity.id
_entity.type
_entity.pdbx_description
1 polymer ?
#
loop_
_entity_poly.entity_id
_entity_poly.type
_entity_poly.pdbx_seq_one_letter_code
_entity_poly.pdbx_strand_id
1 'polypeptide(L)'
;MMTKRILSAVLVAGSLAVLGLSASPAHAVGCLSGAAGGAVAGHVAGGHAVLGALGGCFVGHELAVKKKRETEANKLIADYETAPEGSPQRGKDLAGIDKLAREKIPVAQKWEQEHQVNRK
;
A
#
# COMPACT_ATOMS: atom_id res chain seq x y z
N MET A 1 3.16 12.00 -46.63
CA MET A 1 1.96 11.50 -45.93
C MET A 1 2.24 10.79 -44.60
N MET A 2 3.48 10.40 -44.26
CA MET A 2 3.81 9.72 -43.00
C MET A 2 3.95 10.65 -41.78
N THR A 3 4.29 11.93 -41.96
CA THR A 3 4.46 12.91 -40.86
C THR A 3 3.16 13.33 -40.19
N LYS A 4 2.02 13.31 -40.90
CA LYS A 4 0.69 13.59 -40.33
C LYS A 4 0.21 12.48 -39.38
N ARG A 5 0.63 11.22 -39.61
CA ARG A 5 0.23 10.07 -38.77
C ARG A 5 0.96 10.04 -37.43
N ILE A 6 2.21 10.51 -37.41
CA ILE A 6 3.04 10.58 -36.20
C ILE A 6 2.51 11.68 -35.26
N LEU A 7 2.08 12.84 -35.82
CA LEU A 7 1.42 13.89 -35.03
C LEU A 7 0.11 13.40 -34.38
N SER A 8 -0.72 12.64 -35.10
CA SER A 8 -1.96 12.09 -34.54
C SER A 8 -1.72 11.02 -33.46
N ALA A 9 -0.66 10.22 -33.58
CA ALA A 9 -0.29 9.23 -32.57
C ALA A 9 0.22 9.88 -31.26
N VAL A 10 0.97 10.99 -31.38
CA VAL A 10 1.46 11.77 -30.21
C VAL A 10 0.31 12.49 -29.49
N LEU A 11 -0.68 13.00 -30.24
CA LEU A 11 -1.86 13.66 -29.66
C LEU A 11 -2.75 12.67 -28.87
N VAL A 12 -2.93 11.44 -29.35
CA VAL A 12 -3.70 10.40 -28.64
C VAL A 12 -2.95 9.90 -27.39
N ALA A 13 -1.63 9.73 -27.47
CA ALA A 13 -0.81 9.33 -26.32
C ALA A 13 -0.73 10.43 -25.24
N GLY A 14 -0.66 11.71 -25.62
CA GLY A 14 -0.64 12.85 -24.71
C GLY A 14 -1.98 13.09 -23.99
N SER A 15 -3.11 12.75 -24.63
CA SER A 15 -4.45 12.91 -24.05
C SER A 15 -4.71 11.96 -22.87
N LEU A 16 -4.18 10.73 -22.94
CA LEU A 16 -4.28 9.73 -21.87
C LEU A 16 -3.44 10.08 -20.63
N ALA A 17 -2.35 10.84 -20.81
CA ALA A 17 -1.50 11.30 -19.70
C ALA A 17 -2.17 12.42 -18.88
N VAL A 18 -2.97 13.29 -19.52
CA VAL A 18 -3.66 14.42 -18.87
C VAL A 18 -4.85 13.97 -18.02
N LEU A 19 -5.54 12.89 -18.40
CA LEU A 19 -6.69 12.35 -17.65
C LEU A 19 -6.30 11.62 -16.35
N GLY A 20 -5.03 11.26 -16.17
CA GLY A 20 -4.52 10.59 -14.97
C GLY A 20 -4.11 11.53 -13.83
N LEU A 21 -3.98 12.84 -14.09
CA LEU A 21 -3.47 13.81 -13.12
C LEU A 21 -4.58 14.36 -12.18
N SER A 22 -5.84 14.07 -12.49
CA SER A 22 -7.04 14.52 -11.75
C SER A 22 -7.63 13.43 -10.84
N ALA A 23 -6.87 12.39 -10.47
CA ALA A 23 -7.29 11.41 -9.48
C ALA A 23 -6.69 11.76 -8.10
N SER A 24 -7.58 12.02 -7.13
CA SER A 24 -7.24 12.43 -5.76
C SER A 24 -6.10 11.59 -5.11
N PRO A 25 -5.12 12.23 -4.46
CA PRO A 25 -3.89 11.57 -4.02
C PRO A 25 -4.06 10.56 -2.87
N ALA A 26 -5.20 10.48 -2.19
CA ALA A 26 -5.33 9.73 -0.94
C ALA A 26 -5.68 8.24 -1.10
N HIS A 27 -6.49 7.89 -2.10
CA HIS A 27 -6.98 6.52 -2.31
C HIS A 27 -6.21 5.75 -3.37
N ALA A 28 -5.46 6.46 -4.20
CA ALA A 28 -4.97 5.88 -5.43
C ALA A 28 -3.46 5.60 -5.40
N VAL A 29 -2.65 5.97 -4.39
CA VAL A 29 -1.18 5.69 -4.42
C VAL A 29 -0.89 4.20 -4.62
N GLY A 30 -1.56 3.31 -3.87
CA GLY A 30 -1.38 1.86 -4.04
C GLY A 30 -1.87 1.34 -5.40
N CYS A 31 -3.02 1.83 -5.86
CA CYS A 31 -3.63 1.39 -7.12
C CYS A 31 -2.94 1.99 -8.36
N LEU A 32 -2.56 3.27 -8.35
CA LEU A 32 -1.81 3.98 -9.39
C LEU A 32 -0.37 3.48 -9.47
N SER A 33 0.34 3.36 -8.34
CA SER A 33 1.72 2.83 -8.36
C SER A 33 1.71 1.36 -8.76
N GLY A 34 0.72 0.59 -8.29
CA GLY A 34 0.51 -0.79 -8.71
C GLY A 34 0.14 -0.90 -10.20
N ALA A 35 -0.75 -0.05 -10.69
CA ALA A 35 -1.16 -0.01 -12.09
C ALA A 35 -0.04 0.44 -13.01
N ALA A 36 0.75 1.44 -12.62
CA ALA A 36 1.90 1.91 -13.39
C ALA A 36 2.98 0.83 -13.46
N GLY A 37 3.36 0.23 -12.32
CA GLY A 37 4.32 -0.87 -12.27
C GLY A 37 3.83 -2.10 -13.05
N GLY A 38 2.54 -2.44 -12.90
CA GLY A 38 1.90 -3.54 -13.60
C GLY A 38 1.74 -3.30 -15.11
N ALA A 39 1.46 -2.06 -15.54
CA ALA A 39 1.36 -1.70 -16.95
C ALA A 39 2.72 -1.78 -17.64
N VAL A 40 3.78 -1.25 -17.01
CA VAL A 40 5.15 -1.33 -17.54
C VAL A 40 5.58 -2.80 -17.63
N ALA A 41 5.38 -3.57 -16.56
CA ALA A 41 5.69 -5.00 -16.54
C ALA A 41 4.89 -5.78 -17.61
N GLY A 42 3.59 -5.54 -17.72
CA GLY A 42 2.71 -6.20 -18.69
C GLY A 42 2.99 -5.80 -20.14
N HIS A 43 3.45 -4.57 -20.39
CA HIS A 43 3.88 -4.13 -21.70
C HIS A 43 5.17 -4.86 -22.12
N VAL A 44 6.18 -4.89 -21.23
CA VAL A 44 7.48 -5.55 -21.48
C VAL A 44 7.34 -7.08 -21.59
N ALA A 45 6.44 -7.70 -20.83
CA ALA A 45 6.26 -9.15 -20.79
C ALA A 45 5.44 -9.73 -21.97
N GLY A 46 4.89 -8.92 -22.87
CA GLY A 46 4.16 -9.42 -24.04
C GLY A 46 2.93 -8.60 -24.45
N GLY A 47 2.91 -7.29 -24.21
CA GLY A 47 1.87 -6.39 -24.72
C GLY A 47 0.57 -6.31 -23.91
N HIS A 48 0.51 -6.88 -22.71
CA HIS A 48 -0.69 -6.93 -21.86
C HIS A 48 -0.70 -5.81 -20.79
N ALA A 49 -0.47 -4.56 -21.23
CA ALA A 49 -0.37 -3.42 -20.33
C ALA A 49 -1.65 -3.18 -19.50
N VAL A 50 -2.84 -3.41 -20.07
CA VAL A 50 -4.13 -3.19 -19.40
C VAL A 50 -4.40 -4.24 -18.32
N LEU A 51 -4.15 -5.52 -18.62
CA LEU A 51 -4.29 -6.60 -17.63
C LEU A 51 -3.27 -6.42 -16.49
N GLY A 52 -2.04 -6.03 -16.83
CA GLY A 52 -1.02 -5.67 -15.87
C GLY A 52 -1.42 -4.48 -15.00
N ALA A 53 -2.02 -3.43 -15.58
CA ALA A 53 -2.49 -2.27 -14.84
C ALA A 53 -3.62 -2.61 -13.86
N LEU A 54 -4.61 -3.39 -14.30
CA LEU A 54 -5.72 -3.80 -13.46
C LEU A 54 -5.25 -4.74 -12.34
N GLY A 55 -4.50 -5.79 -12.68
CA GLY A 55 -3.93 -6.71 -11.69
C GLY A 55 -3.02 -6.00 -10.70
N GLY A 56 -2.18 -5.09 -11.20
CA GLY A 56 -1.31 -4.24 -10.38
C GLY A 56 -2.09 -3.30 -9.45
N CYS A 57 -3.22 -2.74 -9.90
CA CYS A 57 -4.06 -1.91 -9.04
C CYS A 57 -4.68 -2.71 -7.87
N PHE A 58 -5.25 -3.89 -8.13
CA PHE A 58 -5.85 -4.73 -7.09
C PHE A 58 -4.83 -5.16 -6.04
N VAL A 59 -3.70 -5.70 -6.49
CA VAL A 59 -2.61 -6.13 -5.61
C VAL A 59 -2.00 -4.94 -4.87
N GLY A 60 -1.75 -3.84 -5.58
CA GLY A 60 -1.18 -2.62 -5.00
C GLY A 60 -2.09 -1.96 -3.96
N HIS A 61 -3.41 -2.03 -4.13
CA HIS A 61 -4.36 -1.55 -3.13
C HIS A 61 -4.27 -2.38 -1.83
N GLU A 62 -4.34 -3.71 -1.94
CA GLU A 62 -4.32 -4.56 -0.75
C GLU A 62 -2.99 -4.49 0.00
N LEU A 63 -1.87 -4.43 -0.72
CA LEU A 63 -0.55 -4.23 -0.14
C LEU A 63 -0.43 -2.86 0.55
N ALA A 64 -0.97 -1.81 -0.04
CA ALA A 64 -0.97 -0.48 0.58
C ALA A 64 -1.80 -0.45 1.87
N VAL A 65 -2.95 -1.12 1.91
CA VAL A 65 -3.77 -1.25 3.13
C VAL A 65 -3.03 -2.05 4.20
N LYS A 66 -2.44 -3.20 3.85
CA LYS A 66 -1.64 -4.01 4.77
C LYS A 66 -0.47 -3.20 5.35
N LYS A 67 0.29 -2.51 4.51
CA LYS A 67 1.44 -1.70 4.93
C LYS A 67 1.06 -0.54 5.85
N LYS A 68 -0.09 0.10 5.61
CA LYS A 68 -0.62 1.14 6.51
C LYS A 68 -0.88 0.58 7.92
N ARG A 69 -1.51 -0.59 8.01
CA ARG A 69 -1.78 -1.28 9.28
C ARG A 69 -0.52 -1.78 9.97
N GLU A 70 0.46 -2.24 9.22
CA GLU A 70 1.78 -2.59 9.77
C GLU A 70 2.50 -1.37 10.34
N THR A 71 2.42 -0.23 9.65
CA THR A 71 3.00 1.04 10.13
C THR A 71 2.31 1.51 11.40
N GLU A 72 0.98 1.39 11.46
CA GLU A 72 0.20 1.67 12.68
C GLU A 72 0.62 0.77 13.84
N ALA A 73 0.75 -0.54 13.60
CA ALA A 73 1.21 -1.49 14.60
C ALA A 73 2.62 -1.12 15.12
N ASN A 74 3.56 -0.83 14.23
CA ASN A 74 4.92 -0.42 14.60
C ASN A 74 4.92 0.84 15.47
N LYS A 75 4.04 1.80 15.17
CA LYS A 75 3.92 3.00 15.98
C LYS A 75 3.39 2.70 17.38
N LEU A 76 2.34 1.90 17.49
CA LEU A 76 1.77 1.50 18.79
C LEU A 76 2.77 0.71 19.63
N ILE A 77 3.56 -0.16 18.99
CA ILE A 77 4.63 -0.92 19.64
C ILE A 77 5.71 0.03 20.18
N ALA A 78 6.19 0.98 19.37
CA ALA A 78 7.18 1.95 19.81
C ALA A 78 6.66 2.86 20.94
N ASP A 79 5.40 3.27 20.87
CA ASP A 79 4.75 4.06 21.92
C ASP A 79 4.61 3.22 23.22
N TYR A 80 4.29 1.93 23.12
CA TYR A 80 4.26 0.99 24.24
C TYR A 80 5.64 0.83 24.91
N GLU A 81 6.70 0.67 24.12
CA GLU A 81 8.08 0.48 24.60
C GLU A 81 8.62 1.71 25.33
N THR A 82 8.17 2.90 24.94
CA THR A 82 8.63 4.17 25.53
C THR A 82 7.74 4.68 26.66
N ALA A 83 6.53 4.13 26.84
CA ALA A 83 5.61 4.55 27.88
C ALA A 83 6.01 4.01 29.27
N PRO A 84 6.05 4.85 30.32
CA PRO A 84 6.42 4.42 31.69
C PRO A 84 5.43 3.38 32.21
N GLU A 85 5.91 2.35 32.92
CA GLU A 85 5.11 1.25 33.49
C GLU A 85 3.95 1.75 34.38
N GLY A 86 2.81 1.05 34.38
CA GLY A 86 1.56 1.49 35.02
C GLY A 86 0.76 2.65 34.36
N SER A 87 1.32 3.39 33.39
CA SER A 87 0.58 4.46 32.69
C SER A 87 -0.67 4.00 31.93
N PRO A 88 -1.75 4.82 31.89
CA PRO A 88 -2.96 4.53 31.13
C PRO A 88 -2.77 4.41 29.62
N GLN A 89 -1.72 5.06 29.07
CA GLN A 89 -1.44 5.08 27.64
C GLN A 89 -1.04 3.69 27.15
N ARG A 90 -0.19 2.99 27.91
CA ARG A 90 0.25 1.63 27.60
C ARG A 90 -0.93 0.66 27.43
N GLY A 91 -1.99 0.81 28.23
CA GLY A 91 -3.21 0.00 28.08
C GLY A 91 -3.97 0.25 26.78
N LYS A 92 -3.97 1.49 26.28
CA LYS A 92 -4.57 1.84 25.00
C LYS A 92 -3.75 1.31 23.84
N ASP A 93 -2.42 1.42 23.93
CA ASP A 93 -1.51 0.96 22.90
C ASP A 93 -1.58 -0.57 22.79
N LEU A 94 -1.63 -1.29 23.91
CA LEU A 94 -1.91 -2.73 23.97
C LEU A 94 -3.21 -3.13 23.27
N ALA A 95 -4.31 -2.42 23.56
CA ALA A 95 -5.61 -2.70 22.94
C ALA A 95 -5.57 -2.46 21.41
N GLY A 96 -4.80 -1.47 20.96
CA GLY A 96 -4.55 -1.21 19.54
C GLY A 96 -3.73 -2.32 18.89
N ILE A 97 -2.66 -2.79 19.53
CA ILE A 97 -1.81 -3.88 19.00
C ILE A 97 -2.62 -5.19 18.94
N ASP A 98 -3.38 -5.52 19.98
CA ASP A 98 -4.26 -6.70 20.05
C ASP A 98 -5.36 -6.66 18.96
N LYS A 99 -5.93 -5.48 18.69
CA LYS A 99 -6.83 -5.29 17.55
C LYS A 99 -6.13 -5.62 16.22
N LEU A 100 -4.91 -5.12 16.00
CA LEU A 100 -4.15 -5.38 14.77
C LEU A 100 -3.71 -6.85 14.67
N ALA A 101 -3.42 -7.52 15.79
CA ALA A 101 -3.11 -8.94 15.83
C ALA A 101 -4.31 -9.79 15.41
N ARG A 102 -5.53 -9.46 15.89
CA ARG A 102 -6.79 -10.09 15.41
C ARG A 102 -7.05 -9.85 13.92
N GLU A 103 -6.63 -8.70 13.41
CA GLU A 103 -6.68 -8.38 11.97
C GLU A 103 -5.57 -9.09 11.16
N LYS A 104 -4.85 -10.04 11.77
CA LYS A 104 -3.78 -10.85 11.17
C LYS A 104 -2.63 -10.02 10.62
N ILE A 105 -2.33 -8.90 11.27
CA ILE A 105 -1.18 -8.08 10.92
C ILE A 105 0.07 -8.76 11.50
N PRO A 106 1.03 -9.19 10.66
CA PRO A 106 2.10 -10.10 11.07
C PRO A 106 3.00 -9.49 12.14
N VAL A 107 3.26 -8.19 12.08
CA VAL A 107 4.08 -7.51 13.09
C VAL A 107 3.41 -7.46 14.47
N ALA A 108 2.09 -7.26 14.51
CA ALA A 108 1.33 -7.28 15.76
C ALA A 108 1.26 -8.70 16.34
N GLN A 109 1.05 -9.72 15.49
CA GLN A 109 1.08 -11.12 15.93
C GLN A 109 2.46 -11.50 16.48
N LYS A 110 3.55 -11.09 15.82
CA LYS A 110 4.92 -11.35 16.27
C LYS A 110 5.18 -10.69 17.62
N TRP A 111 4.79 -9.42 17.77
CA TRP A 111 4.92 -8.69 19.02
C TRP A 111 4.18 -9.38 20.17
N GLU A 112 2.95 -9.85 19.93
CA GLU A 112 2.17 -10.58 20.92
C GLU A 112 2.82 -11.91 21.31
N GLN A 113 3.37 -12.65 20.34
CA GLN A 113 4.10 -13.90 20.62
C GLN A 113 5.33 -13.64 21.49
N GLU A 114 6.14 -12.62 21.15
CA GLU A 114 7.33 -12.25 21.92
C GLU A 114 6.95 -11.80 23.35
N HIS A 115 5.90 -11.00 23.49
CA HIS A 115 5.42 -10.52 24.80
C HIS A 115 4.78 -11.62 25.65
N GLN A 116 4.11 -12.61 25.04
CA GLN A 116 3.61 -13.77 25.76
C GLN A 116 4.73 -14.69 26.25
N VAL A 117 5.79 -14.87 25.46
CA VAL A 117 6.97 -15.65 25.87
C VAL A 117 7.68 -14.98 27.04
N ASN A 118 7.86 -13.65 27.01
CA ASN A 118 8.53 -12.91 28.08
C ASN A 118 7.70 -12.79 29.38
N ARG A 119 6.41 -13.12 29.34
CA ARG A 119 5.53 -13.17 30.53
C ARG A 119 5.59 -14.49 31.30
N LYS A 120 6.20 -15.53 30.74
CA LYS A 120 6.39 -16.84 31.39
C LYS A 120 7.74 -16.90 32.07
#